data_AF-A0A8S3TA12-F1
#
_entry.id   AF-A0A8S3TA12-F1
#
_cell.length_a   1.000
_cell.length_b   1.000
_cell.length_c   1.000
_cell.angle_alpha   90.00
_cell.angle_beta   90.00
_cell.angle_gamma   90.00
#
_symmetry.space_group_name_H-M   'P 1'
#
loop_
_entity.id
_entity.type
_entity.pdbx_description
1 polymer ?
#
loop_
_entity_poly.entity_id
_entity_poly.type
_entity_poly.pdbx_seq_one_letter_code
_entity_poly.pdbx_strand_id
1 'polypeptide(L)'
;MAAGDTALWLHNKLGSTDDLWSGKTICSQINQAKLQNIQACYNALQPHVKVKLMLSFLHLPRRNVEQWRADLEEILLMATHDTDQWVSMIGEILKTFPSMGTLNLDLEDNGIFSEMTSDLNKAVKKAAGARMLPLECQFLNKTALIAATGQQPQPIKHFALKRKPKSAILRAELLQKSTEVASSKKNNPSSSLPLKVRSFAKKMDDATPLKGLPNRTPPSSGFRSPGTSGPSRVIPTSTAPIARPTSTRKDVGIKKWHYSIKVKYSVKEELSAQHYLSSLKTVDYVCRHTKVFTLFVLQSSEDIKC
;
A
#
# COMPACT_ATOMS: atom_id res chain seq x y z
N MET A 1 34.80 -14.20 27.61
CA MET A 1 34.24 -12.89 28.03
C MET A 1 33.28 -12.26 27.01
N ALA A 2 33.17 -12.72 25.75
CA ALA A 2 32.39 -12.05 24.70
C ALA A 2 30.85 -12.27 24.70
N ALA A 3 30.33 -13.31 25.35
CA ALA A 3 28.90 -13.67 25.28
C ALA A 3 28.00 -12.69 26.05
N GLY A 4 28.44 -12.21 27.22
CA GLY A 4 27.69 -11.26 28.06
C GLY A 4 27.53 -9.89 27.37
N ASP A 5 28.59 -9.40 26.73
CA ASP A 5 28.56 -8.13 26.00
C ASP A 5 27.62 -8.18 24.79
N THR A 6 27.54 -9.33 24.13
CA THR A 6 26.66 -9.53 22.97
C THR A 6 25.18 -9.53 23.37
N ALA A 7 24.83 -10.19 24.49
CA ALA A 7 23.47 -10.19 25.00
C ALA A 7 23.00 -8.78 25.41
N LEU A 8 23.84 -8.03 26.12
CA LEU A 8 23.54 -6.65 26.50
C LEU A 8 23.42 -5.74 25.27
N TRP A 9 24.30 -5.90 24.27
CA TRP A 9 24.21 -5.18 23.00
C TRP A 9 22.88 -5.45 22.28
N LEU A 10 22.45 -6.71 22.19
CA LEU A 10 21.16 -7.06 21.59
C LEU A 10 19.99 -6.45 22.35
N HIS A 11 20.01 -6.50 23.69
CA HIS A 11 18.99 -5.87 24.50
C HIS A 11 18.93 -4.35 24.27
N ASN A 12 20.08 -3.67 24.18
CA ASN A 12 20.12 -2.24 23.90
C ASN A 12 19.62 -1.88 22.49
N LYS A 13 19.73 -2.80 21.52
CA LYS A 13 19.27 -2.57 20.14
C LYS A 13 17.83 -2.97 19.88
N LEU A 14 17.34 -4.03 20.53
CA LEU A 14 16.06 -4.66 20.22
C LEU A 14 15.11 -4.75 21.43
N GLY A 15 15.59 -4.44 22.63
CA GLY A 15 14.87 -4.65 23.89
C GLY A 15 13.74 -3.66 24.18
N SER A 16 13.65 -2.53 23.47
CA SER A 16 12.50 -1.62 23.60
C SER A 16 11.19 -2.34 23.29
N THR A 17 10.20 -2.22 24.16
CA THR A 17 8.86 -2.82 23.96
C THR A 17 7.89 -1.86 23.26
N ASP A 18 8.26 -0.60 23.11
CA ASP A 18 7.41 0.43 22.49
C ASP A 18 7.34 0.27 20.96
N ASP A 19 8.40 -0.29 20.37
CA ASP A 19 8.45 -0.67 18.95
C ASP A 19 8.49 -2.19 18.86
N LEU A 20 7.52 -2.80 18.19
CA LEU A 20 7.47 -4.26 18.00
C LEU A 20 8.23 -4.72 16.75
N TRP A 21 8.67 -3.79 15.90
CA TRP A 21 9.39 -4.12 14.67
C TRP A 21 10.90 -4.24 14.90
N SER A 22 11.57 -4.95 13.99
CA SER A 22 13.03 -4.98 13.98
C SER A 22 13.57 -3.64 13.46
N GLY A 23 14.44 -2.99 14.23
CA GLY A 23 15.04 -1.72 13.83
C GLY A 23 15.99 -1.90 12.65
N LYS A 24 15.85 -1.12 11.57
CA LYS A 24 16.64 -1.24 10.32
C LYS A 24 18.17 -1.22 10.52
N THR A 25 18.65 -0.65 11.63
CA THR A 25 20.09 -0.51 11.91
C THR A 25 20.74 -1.84 12.32
N ILE A 26 19.98 -2.82 12.85
CA ILE A 26 20.55 -4.08 13.31
C ILE A 26 21.15 -4.90 12.16
N CYS A 27 20.49 -4.90 11.00
CA CYS A 27 20.90 -5.67 9.83
C CYS A 27 22.27 -5.26 9.30
N SER A 28 22.61 -3.97 9.41
CA SER A 28 23.94 -3.44 9.03
C SER A 28 25.06 -3.84 10.00
N GLN A 29 24.69 -4.19 11.23
CA GLN A 29 25.63 -4.49 12.30
C GLN A 29 25.79 -5.99 12.54
N ILE A 30 24.89 -6.84 12.03
CA ILE A 30 25.01 -8.30 12.08
C ILE A 30 26.12 -8.73 11.12
N ASN A 31 27.01 -9.57 11.64
CA ASN A 31 28.06 -10.24 10.89
C ASN A 31 28.23 -11.67 11.43
N GLN A 32 29.03 -12.48 10.74
CA GLN A 32 29.22 -13.89 11.11
C GLN A 32 29.66 -14.08 12.57
N ALA A 33 30.68 -13.33 13.01
CA ALA A 33 31.19 -13.43 14.37
C ALA A 33 30.13 -13.08 15.43
N LYS A 34 29.27 -12.10 15.14
CA LYS A 34 28.14 -11.79 16.02
C LYS A 34 27.10 -12.89 16.04
N LEU A 35 26.80 -13.53 14.92
CA LEU A 35 25.84 -14.66 14.90
C LEU A 35 26.35 -15.81 15.79
N GLN A 36 27.64 -16.13 15.73
CA GLN A 36 28.26 -17.14 16.60
C GLN A 36 28.21 -16.73 18.08
N ASN A 37 28.48 -15.47 18.40
CA ASN A 37 28.35 -14.97 19.77
C ASN A 37 26.90 -14.99 20.26
N ILE A 38 25.94 -14.72 19.37
CA ILE A 38 24.51 -14.77 19.67
C ILE A 38 24.09 -16.20 20.01
N GLN A 39 24.61 -17.21 19.30
CA GLN A 39 24.33 -18.60 19.63
C GLN A 39 24.71 -18.93 21.08
N ALA A 40 25.89 -18.50 21.51
CA ALA A 40 26.38 -18.72 22.86
C ALA A 40 25.53 -18.07 23.96
N CYS A 41 24.80 -16.98 23.65
CA CYS A 41 23.95 -16.29 24.62
C CYS A 41 22.44 -16.38 24.32
N TYR A 42 22.02 -17.17 23.33
CA TYR A 42 20.65 -17.15 22.80
C TYR A 42 19.60 -17.43 23.89
N ASN A 43 19.85 -18.44 24.72
CA ASN A 43 18.94 -18.84 25.79
C ASN A 43 18.74 -17.76 26.87
N ALA A 44 19.70 -16.84 27.03
CA ALA A 44 19.61 -15.75 28.00
C ALA A 44 18.84 -14.53 27.46
N LEU A 45 18.50 -14.51 26.17
CA LEU A 45 17.77 -13.41 25.56
C LEU A 45 16.29 -13.45 25.93
N GLN A 46 15.68 -12.28 26.09
CA GLN A 46 14.24 -12.15 26.30
C GLN A 46 13.46 -12.54 25.03
N PRO A 47 12.25 -13.12 25.14
CA PRO A 47 11.48 -13.59 24.00
C PRO A 47 11.27 -12.54 22.89
N HIS A 48 10.93 -11.29 23.22
CA HIS A 48 10.73 -10.25 22.20
C HIS A 48 12.02 -9.86 21.48
N VAL A 49 13.17 -9.93 22.17
CA VAL A 49 14.49 -9.71 21.55
C VAL A 49 14.78 -10.83 20.54
N LYS A 50 14.48 -12.09 20.89
CA LYS A 50 14.62 -13.24 19.99
C LYS A 50 13.75 -13.10 18.74
N VAL A 51 12.47 -12.75 18.91
CA VAL A 51 11.54 -12.54 17.79
C VAL A 51 12.05 -11.45 16.84
N LYS A 52 12.43 -10.27 17.38
CA LYS A 52 12.95 -9.17 16.55
C LYS A 52 14.27 -9.51 15.85
N LEU A 53 15.15 -10.26 16.52
CA LEU A 53 16.39 -10.74 15.93
C LEU A 53 16.08 -11.64 14.73
N MET A 54 15.20 -12.63 14.89
CA MET A 54 14.84 -13.54 13.80
C MET A 54 14.16 -12.82 12.64
N LEU A 55 13.23 -11.89 12.91
CA LEU A 55 12.61 -11.08 11.87
C LEU A 55 13.63 -10.21 11.11
N SER A 56 14.71 -9.79 11.78
CA SER A 56 15.78 -9.03 11.12
C SER A 56 16.53 -9.82 10.05
N PHE A 57 16.48 -11.16 10.08
CA PHE A 57 17.11 -12.01 9.06
C PHE A 57 16.48 -11.82 7.69
N LEU A 58 15.17 -11.51 7.63
CA LEU A 58 14.46 -11.22 6.38
C LEU A 58 14.94 -9.93 5.70
N HIS A 59 15.60 -9.06 6.44
CA HIS A 59 16.14 -7.80 5.96
C HIS A 59 17.64 -7.87 5.62
N LEU A 60 18.28 -9.02 5.81
CA LEU A 60 19.67 -9.22 5.40
C LEU A 60 19.78 -9.35 3.87
N PRO A 61 20.81 -8.77 3.23
CA PRO A 61 21.07 -9.00 1.81
C PRO A 61 21.27 -10.49 1.53
N ARG A 62 20.73 -10.99 0.40
CA ARG A 62 20.80 -12.42 0.03
C ARG A 62 22.20 -13.02 0.11
N ARG A 63 23.22 -12.29 -0.34
CA ARG A 63 24.64 -12.71 -0.27
C ARG A 63 25.10 -13.01 1.17
N ASN A 64 24.63 -12.24 2.15
CA ASN A 64 24.99 -12.42 3.55
C ASN A 64 24.26 -13.63 4.13
N VAL A 65 22.98 -13.83 3.75
CA VAL A 65 22.19 -15.01 4.15
C VAL A 65 22.83 -16.29 3.64
N GLU A 66 23.34 -16.30 2.41
CA GLU A 66 24.06 -17.44 1.83
C GLU A 66 25.40 -17.69 2.55
N GLN A 67 26.15 -16.63 2.84
CA GLN A 67 27.46 -16.73 3.47
C GLN A 67 27.38 -17.21 4.93
N TRP A 68 26.38 -16.76 5.69
CA TRP A 68 26.22 -17.07 7.12
C TRP A 68 25.10 -18.07 7.38
N ARG A 69 24.75 -18.86 6.36
CA ARG A 69 23.60 -19.77 6.37
C ARG A 69 23.61 -20.72 7.58
N ALA A 70 24.73 -21.38 7.83
CA ALA A 70 24.85 -22.35 8.93
C ALA A 70 24.58 -21.70 10.29
N ASP A 71 25.16 -20.52 10.53
CA ASP A 71 25.00 -19.79 11.79
C ASP A 71 23.53 -19.35 11.99
N LEU A 72 22.84 -18.96 10.91
CA LEU A 72 21.42 -18.60 10.93
C LEU A 72 20.51 -19.80 11.17
N GLU A 73 20.76 -20.93 10.49
CA GLU A 73 19.99 -22.17 10.65
C GLU A 73 20.08 -22.71 12.08
N GLU A 74 21.25 -22.61 12.71
CA GLU A 74 21.44 -23.00 14.11
C GLU A 74 20.64 -22.13 15.08
N ILE A 75 20.63 -20.80 14.88
CA ILE A 75 19.79 -19.90 15.69
C ILE A 75 18.30 -20.24 15.54
N LEU A 76 17.84 -20.49 14.31
CA LEU A 76 16.45 -20.85 14.05
C LEU A 76 16.10 -22.23 14.63
N LEU A 77 17.03 -23.18 14.61
CA LEU A 77 16.85 -24.49 15.24
C LEU A 77 16.71 -24.38 16.77
N MET A 78 17.49 -23.52 17.42
CA MET A 78 17.28 -23.23 18.84
C MET A 78 15.91 -22.58 19.07
N ALA A 79 15.48 -21.69 18.18
CA ALA A 79 14.19 -21.02 18.28
C ALA A 79 13.02 -21.99 18.21
N THR A 80 13.03 -23.01 17.33
CA THR A 80 11.94 -23.99 17.24
C THR A 80 11.72 -24.76 18.55
N HIS A 81 12.77 -24.92 19.36
CA HIS A 81 12.74 -25.59 20.65
C HIS A 81 12.58 -24.63 21.85
N ASP A 82 12.28 -23.36 21.60
CA ASP A 82 12.10 -22.37 22.66
C ASP A 82 10.79 -22.62 23.43
N THR A 83 10.81 -22.32 24.74
CA THR A 83 9.63 -22.42 25.60
C THR A 83 8.56 -21.39 25.29
N ASP A 84 8.95 -20.24 24.71
CA ASP A 84 8.00 -19.22 24.28
C ASP A 84 7.38 -19.58 22.94
N GLN A 85 6.03 -19.64 22.89
CA GLN A 85 5.29 -20.07 21.71
C GLN A 85 5.46 -19.13 20.51
N TRP A 86 5.64 -17.83 20.72
CA TRP A 86 5.90 -16.89 19.63
C TRP A 86 7.30 -17.11 19.04
N VAL A 87 8.30 -17.34 19.89
CA VAL A 87 9.65 -17.67 19.43
C VAL A 87 9.66 -18.98 18.64
N SER A 88 9.06 -20.04 19.19
CA SER A 88 8.98 -21.35 18.53
C SER A 88 8.26 -21.28 17.17
N MET A 89 7.10 -20.64 17.12
CA MET A 89 6.32 -20.48 15.88
C MET A 89 7.07 -19.66 14.82
N ILE A 90 7.73 -18.56 15.20
CA ILE A 90 8.51 -17.76 14.25
C ILE A 90 9.75 -18.53 13.77
N GLY A 91 10.42 -19.29 14.65
CA GLY A 91 11.50 -20.20 14.27
C GLY A 91 11.04 -21.21 13.22
N GLU A 92 9.87 -21.81 13.43
CA GLU A 92 9.27 -22.80 12.54
C GLU A 92 8.91 -22.23 11.16
N ILE A 93 8.36 -21.00 11.12
CA ILE A 93 8.05 -20.29 9.86
C ILE A 93 9.33 -19.92 9.09
N LEU A 94 10.40 -19.55 9.80
CA LEU A 94 11.63 -19.06 9.19
C LEU A 94 12.64 -20.16 8.86
N LYS A 95 12.46 -21.40 9.33
CA LYS A 95 13.48 -22.48 9.22
C LYS A 95 13.97 -22.75 7.78
N THR A 96 13.13 -22.54 6.78
CA THR A 96 13.48 -22.75 5.35
C THR A 96 14.04 -21.50 4.66
N PHE A 97 14.00 -20.33 5.33
CA PHE A 97 14.41 -19.07 4.73
C PHE A 97 15.91 -19.01 4.38
N PRO A 98 16.86 -19.40 5.26
CA PRO A 98 18.28 -19.33 4.93
C PRO A 98 18.68 -20.19 3.72
N SER A 99 18.06 -21.37 3.60
CA SER A 99 18.36 -22.37 2.56
C SER A 99 17.62 -22.10 1.25
N MET A 100 16.31 -21.87 1.30
CA MET A 100 15.44 -21.78 0.12
C MET A 100 15.13 -20.33 -0.29
N GLY A 101 15.34 -19.36 0.60
CA GLY A 101 14.90 -17.98 0.39
C GLY A 101 13.39 -17.79 0.51
N THR A 102 12.66 -18.81 0.97
CA THR A 102 11.21 -18.82 1.13
C THR A 102 10.84 -19.18 2.57
N LEU A 103 9.67 -18.75 3.02
CA LEU A 103 9.13 -19.12 4.33
C LEU A 103 8.56 -20.53 4.31
N ASN A 104 8.56 -21.18 5.47
CA ASN A 104 7.83 -22.43 5.66
C ASN A 104 6.34 -22.14 5.78
N LEU A 105 5.55 -22.75 4.90
CA LEU A 105 4.09 -22.66 4.91
C LEU A 105 3.43 -23.97 5.36
N ASP A 106 4.23 -25.02 5.51
CA ASP A 106 3.77 -26.30 6.03
C ASP A 106 3.87 -26.28 7.56
N LEU A 107 2.78 -25.87 8.19
CA LEU A 107 2.65 -25.69 9.64
C LEU A 107 1.56 -26.60 10.21
N GLU A 108 1.11 -27.60 9.44
CA GLU A 108 -0.03 -28.47 9.82
C GLU A 108 0.29 -29.36 11.03
N ASP A 109 1.58 -29.64 11.28
CA ASP A 109 2.06 -30.34 12.47
C ASP A 109 1.72 -29.60 13.78
N ASN A 110 1.45 -28.28 13.70
CA ASN A 110 0.96 -27.51 14.83
C ASN A 110 -0.58 -27.57 14.91
N GLY A 111 -1.08 -28.23 15.95
CA GLY A 111 -2.53 -28.42 16.15
C GLY A 111 -3.35 -27.13 16.12
N ILE A 112 -2.79 -25.99 16.58
CA ILE A 112 -3.46 -24.69 16.53
C ILE A 112 -3.65 -24.22 15.08
N PHE A 113 -2.63 -24.37 14.24
CA PHE A 113 -2.71 -24.01 12.82
C PHE A 113 -3.67 -24.93 12.05
N SER A 114 -3.65 -26.23 12.36
CA SER A 114 -4.55 -27.20 11.74
C SER A 114 -6.02 -26.88 12.00
N GLU A 115 -6.37 -26.57 13.26
CA GLU A 115 -7.72 -26.16 13.64
C GLU A 115 -8.15 -24.86 12.94
N MET A 116 -7.32 -23.82 13.02
CA MET A 116 -7.59 -22.53 12.36
C MET A 116 -7.75 -22.68 10.84
N THR A 117 -6.90 -23.48 10.21
CA THR A 117 -6.94 -23.72 8.76
C THR A 117 -8.20 -24.49 8.37
N SER A 118 -8.64 -25.46 9.18
CA SER A 118 -9.91 -26.17 8.99
C SER A 118 -11.11 -25.22 9.02
N ASP A 119 -11.16 -24.34 10.02
CA ASP A 119 -12.27 -23.40 10.17
C ASP A 119 -12.26 -22.29 9.12
N LEU A 120 -11.09 -21.76 8.77
CA LEU A 120 -10.93 -20.84 7.65
C LEU A 120 -11.34 -21.50 6.33
N ASN A 121 -10.98 -22.75 6.08
CA ASN A 121 -11.40 -23.48 4.89
C ASN A 121 -12.92 -23.61 4.79
N LYS A 122 -13.61 -23.89 5.90
CA LYS A 122 -15.09 -23.92 5.94
C LYS A 122 -15.67 -22.53 5.62
N ALA A 123 -15.12 -21.49 6.24
CA ALA A 123 -15.57 -20.11 6.03
C ALA A 123 -15.36 -19.63 4.59
N VAL A 124 -14.19 -19.89 4.01
CA VAL A 124 -13.84 -19.55 2.62
C VAL A 124 -14.73 -20.31 1.64
N LYS A 125 -14.97 -21.61 1.86
CA LYS A 125 -15.91 -22.39 1.02
C LYS A 125 -17.33 -21.83 1.08
N LYS A 126 -17.81 -21.48 2.27
CA LYS A 126 -19.12 -20.82 2.44
C LYS A 126 -19.18 -19.45 1.76
N ALA A 127 -18.06 -18.72 1.79
CA ALA A 127 -17.91 -17.41 1.17
C ALA A 127 -17.50 -17.46 -0.31
N ALA A 128 -17.45 -18.62 -0.97
CA ALA A 128 -17.08 -18.73 -2.39
C ALA A 128 -18.00 -17.92 -3.33
N GLY A 129 -19.21 -17.55 -2.86
CA GLY A 129 -20.11 -16.63 -3.56
C GLY A 129 -19.71 -15.15 -3.44
N ALA A 130 -18.81 -14.78 -2.52
CA ALA A 130 -18.26 -13.44 -2.39
C ALA A 130 -17.31 -13.18 -3.56
N ARG A 131 -17.78 -12.40 -4.53
CA ARG A 131 -17.10 -12.12 -5.81
C ARG A 131 -15.97 -11.09 -5.65
N MET A 132 -15.18 -11.20 -4.61
CA MET A 132 -14.00 -10.36 -4.42
C MET A 132 -12.83 -10.99 -5.15
N LEU A 133 -12.26 -10.23 -6.09
CA LEU A 133 -11.05 -10.63 -6.78
C LEU A 133 -9.84 -9.94 -6.14
N PRO A 134 -8.65 -10.57 -6.22
CA PRO A 134 -7.41 -9.92 -5.86
C PRO A 134 -7.20 -8.58 -6.59
N LEU A 135 -6.49 -7.63 -5.98
CA LEU A 135 -6.36 -6.26 -6.49
C LEU A 135 -5.61 -6.20 -7.83
N GLU A 136 -4.67 -7.11 -8.05
CA GLU A 136 -3.91 -7.25 -9.28
C GLU A 136 -4.81 -7.52 -10.51
N CYS A 137 -6.00 -8.10 -10.30
CA CYS A 137 -6.95 -8.40 -11.38
C CYS A 137 -7.47 -7.14 -12.09
N GLN A 138 -7.34 -5.96 -11.47
CA GLN A 138 -7.73 -4.69 -12.08
C GLN A 138 -6.80 -4.27 -13.24
N PHE A 139 -5.58 -4.80 -13.25
CA PHE A 139 -4.53 -4.45 -14.20
C PHE A 139 -4.35 -5.51 -15.29
N LEU A 140 -5.05 -6.64 -15.20
CA LEU A 140 -4.98 -7.72 -16.18
C LEU A 140 -5.82 -7.40 -17.42
N ASN A 141 -5.28 -7.78 -18.59
CA ASN A 141 -6.09 -7.84 -19.79
C ASN A 141 -7.16 -8.95 -19.69
N LYS A 142 -8.15 -8.94 -20.59
CA LYS A 142 -9.28 -9.89 -20.52
C LYS A 142 -8.83 -11.36 -20.52
N THR A 143 -7.86 -11.71 -21.36
CA THR A 143 -7.37 -13.09 -21.48
C THR A 143 -6.65 -13.54 -20.22
N ALA A 144 -5.75 -12.72 -19.69
CA ALA A 144 -5.03 -13.00 -18.45
C ALA A 144 -5.98 -13.07 -17.23
N LEU A 145 -6.99 -12.19 -17.17
CA LEU A 145 -7.99 -12.22 -16.12
C LEU A 145 -8.78 -13.53 -16.12
N ILE A 146 -9.23 -13.99 -17.31
CA ILE A 146 -9.95 -15.27 -17.44
C ILE A 146 -9.04 -16.44 -17.07
N ALA A 147 -7.77 -16.41 -17.46
CA ALA A 147 -6.82 -17.46 -17.10
C ALA A 147 -6.57 -17.53 -15.57
N ALA A 148 -6.49 -16.39 -14.90
CA ALA A 148 -6.22 -16.31 -13.45
C ALA A 148 -7.44 -16.60 -12.58
N THR A 149 -8.63 -16.19 -13.01
CA THR A 149 -9.84 -16.16 -12.16
C THR A 149 -11.01 -16.98 -12.72
N GLY A 150 -10.85 -17.58 -13.90
CA GLY A 150 -11.93 -18.23 -14.63
C GLY A 150 -12.88 -17.23 -15.32
N GLN A 151 -13.98 -17.76 -15.87
CA GLN A 151 -15.03 -16.93 -16.46
C GLN A 151 -15.75 -16.13 -15.39
N GLN A 152 -15.71 -14.80 -15.51
CA GLN A 152 -16.39 -13.92 -14.59
C GLN A 152 -17.91 -13.93 -14.84
N PRO A 153 -18.73 -14.11 -13.80
CA PRO A 153 -20.16 -14.12 -13.95
C PRO A 153 -20.67 -12.77 -14.45
N GLN A 154 -21.66 -12.79 -15.32
CA GLN A 154 -22.26 -11.57 -15.85
C GLN A 154 -22.87 -10.73 -14.70
N PRO A 155 -22.80 -9.38 -14.78
CA PRO A 155 -23.45 -8.51 -13.82
C PRO A 155 -24.96 -8.81 -13.72
N ILE A 156 -25.48 -8.86 -12.49
CA ILE A 156 -26.90 -9.12 -12.25
C ILE A 156 -27.72 -7.94 -12.77
N LYS A 157 -28.65 -8.22 -13.70
CA LYS A 157 -29.55 -7.22 -14.25
C LYS A 157 -30.69 -6.94 -13.27
N HIS A 158 -30.53 -5.94 -12.43
CA HIS A 158 -31.56 -5.56 -11.44
C HIS A 158 -32.77 -4.84 -12.07
N PHE A 159 -32.60 -4.21 -13.22
CA PHE A 159 -33.67 -3.52 -13.94
C PHE A 159 -33.33 -3.41 -15.44
N ALA A 160 -34.33 -3.06 -16.26
CA ALA A 160 -34.13 -2.75 -17.67
C ALA A 160 -34.12 -1.22 -17.88
N LEU A 161 -33.07 -0.73 -18.54
CA LEU A 161 -32.98 0.68 -18.96
C LEU A 161 -33.90 0.92 -20.16
N LYS A 162 -34.86 1.84 -20.02
CA LYS A 162 -35.75 2.24 -21.14
C LYS A 162 -35.06 3.16 -22.16
N ARG A 163 -34.09 3.96 -21.71
CA ARG A 163 -33.33 4.91 -22.54
C ARG A 163 -31.86 4.88 -22.12
N LYS A 164 -30.96 5.18 -23.06
CA LYS A 164 -29.52 5.30 -22.77
C LYS A 164 -29.27 6.48 -21.81
N PRO A 165 -28.29 6.38 -20.90
CA PRO A 165 -27.97 7.47 -19.97
C PRO A 165 -27.36 8.67 -20.69
N LYS A 166 -27.38 9.84 -20.04
CA LYS A 166 -26.79 11.09 -20.57
C LYS A 166 -25.30 10.95 -20.93
N SER A 167 -24.56 10.08 -20.24
CA SER A 167 -23.15 9.79 -20.54
C SER A 167 -22.93 9.18 -21.92
N ALA A 168 -23.93 8.51 -22.51
CA ALA A 168 -23.85 7.99 -23.87
C ALA A 168 -23.87 9.14 -24.91
N ILE A 169 -24.70 10.17 -24.69
CA ILE A 169 -24.76 11.37 -25.52
C ILE A 169 -23.43 12.13 -25.41
N LEU A 170 -22.97 12.36 -24.18
CA LEU A 170 -21.68 13.02 -23.93
C LEU A 170 -20.50 12.32 -24.62
N ARG A 171 -20.48 10.98 -24.58
CA ARG A 171 -19.43 10.20 -25.27
C ARG A 171 -19.50 10.37 -26.79
N ALA A 172 -20.69 10.42 -27.37
CA ALA A 172 -20.88 10.63 -28.81
C ALA A 172 -20.41 12.03 -29.23
N GLU A 173 -20.78 13.07 -28.47
CA GLU A 173 -20.32 14.45 -28.71
C GLU A 173 -18.79 14.57 -28.63
N LEU A 174 -18.15 13.94 -27.64
CA LEU A 174 -16.69 13.94 -27.51
C LEU A 174 -16.00 13.23 -28.67
N LEU A 175 -16.57 12.13 -29.17
CA LEU A 175 -16.05 11.42 -30.34
C LEU A 175 -16.23 12.22 -31.62
N GLN A 176 -17.38 12.87 -31.81
CA GLN A 176 -17.62 13.72 -32.97
C GLN A 176 -16.63 14.90 -32.98
N LYS A 177 -16.52 15.62 -31.86
CA LYS A 177 -15.56 16.73 -31.73
C LYS A 177 -14.11 16.27 -31.98
N SER A 178 -13.72 15.09 -31.49
CA SER A 178 -12.37 14.58 -31.75
C SER A 178 -12.14 14.23 -33.23
N THR A 179 -13.15 13.70 -33.92
CA THR A 179 -13.07 13.45 -35.37
C THR A 179 -13.01 14.73 -36.20
N GLU A 180 -13.78 15.76 -35.84
CA GLU A 180 -13.76 17.08 -36.51
C GLU A 180 -12.39 17.76 -36.36
N VAL A 181 -11.77 17.68 -35.18
CA VAL A 181 -10.40 18.19 -34.96
C VAL A 181 -9.36 17.36 -35.72
N ALA A 182 -9.52 16.03 -35.78
CA ALA A 182 -8.59 15.15 -36.51
C ALA A 182 -8.67 15.35 -38.03
N SER A 183 -9.86 15.57 -38.59
CA SER A 183 -10.05 15.83 -40.02
C SER A 183 -9.61 17.24 -40.41
N SER A 184 -9.81 18.24 -39.54
CA SER A 184 -9.33 19.62 -39.74
C SER A 184 -7.81 19.70 -39.89
N LYS A 185 -7.05 18.79 -39.25
CA LYS A 185 -5.59 18.68 -39.42
C LYS A 185 -5.16 18.11 -40.78
N LYS A 186 -6.02 17.34 -41.45
CA LYS A 186 -5.70 16.71 -42.75
C LYS A 186 -6.02 17.63 -43.95
N ASN A 187 -6.84 18.66 -43.74
CA ASN A 187 -7.25 19.62 -44.76
C ASN A 187 -6.59 21.01 -44.63
N ASN A 188 -5.59 21.18 -43.76
CA ASN A 188 -4.84 22.42 -43.67
C ASN A 188 -3.44 22.21 -44.29
N PRO A 189 -3.24 22.44 -45.61
CA PRO A 189 -1.90 22.79 -46.06
C PRO A 189 -1.51 24.06 -45.30
N SER A 190 -0.32 24.05 -44.70
CA SER A 190 0.31 25.18 -44.00
C SER A 190 -0.23 26.55 -44.43
N SER A 191 -1.28 27.02 -43.75
CA SER A 191 -1.74 28.40 -43.86
C SER A 191 -0.73 29.25 -43.12
N SER A 192 0.17 29.85 -43.88
CA SER A 192 1.13 30.85 -43.43
C SER A 192 0.36 32.01 -42.81
N LEU A 193 0.28 32.06 -41.49
CA LEU A 193 -0.18 33.26 -40.80
C LEU A 193 0.94 34.32 -40.90
N PRO A 194 0.65 35.55 -41.38
CA PRO A 194 1.64 36.61 -41.42
C PRO A 194 1.88 37.10 -39.98
N LEU A 195 3.09 36.82 -39.47
CA LEU A 195 3.60 37.40 -38.24
C LEU A 195 3.80 38.91 -38.44
N LYS A 196 2.83 39.73 -38.01
CA LYS A 196 3.03 41.18 -37.90
C LYS A 196 3.80 41.47 -36.62
N VAL A 197 5.12 41.27 -36.70
CA VAL A 197 6.08 41.71 -35.67
C VAL A 197 6.03 43.24 -35.64
N ARG A 198 5.42 43.81 -34.60
CA ARG A 198 5.48 45.25 -34.32
C ARG A 198 6.71 45.50 -33.46
N SER A 199 7.82 45.83 -34.12
CA SER A 199 9.04 46.33 -33.49
C SER A 199 8.75 47.56 -32.63
N PHE A 200 9.18 47.54 -31.36
CA PHE A 200 9.41 48.73 -30.56
C PHE A 200 10.80 48.63 -29.94
N ALA A 201 11.78 49.17 -30.65
CA ALA A 201 13.12 49.40 -30.14
C ALA A 201 13.45 50.90 -30.24
N LYS A 202 13.78 51.49 -29.08
CA LYS A 202 14.36 52.82 -28.82
C LYS A 202 13.43 54.02 -29.13
N LYS A 203 13.32 55.05 -28.26
CA LYS A 203 14.40 55.80 -27.61
C LYS A 203 14.00 56.36 -26.23
N MET A 204 15.04 56.51 -25.41
CA MET A 204 15.15 57.12 -24.08
C MET A 204 15.17 58.64 -24.23
N ASP A 205 14.41 59.38 -23.41
CA ASP A 205 14.89 60.61 -22.76
C ASP A 205 13.94 61.16 -21.67
N ASP A 206 14.57 61.79 -20.70
CA ASP A 206 14.14 62.18 -19.36
C ASP A 206 13.65 63.64 -19.29
N ALA A 207 12.50 63.89 -18.65
CA ALA A 207 12.09 65.17 -18.06
C ALA A 207 10.77 65.01 -17.28
N THR A 208 10.85 65.06 -15.95
CA THR A 208 9.70 65.21 -15.01
C THR A 208 9.44 66.71 -14.72
N PRO A 209 8.52 67.18 -13.82
CA PRO A 209 7.46 66.53 -13.00
C PRO A 209 6.10 67.32 -12.91
N LEU A 210 5.04 66.72 -12.31
CA LEU A 210 4.23 67.25 -11.17
C LEU A 210 2.74 66.83 -11.13
N LYS A 211 2.36 66.34 -9.94
CA LYS A 211 1.10 66.52 -9.16
C LYS A 211 -0.23 65.92 -9.65
N GLY A 212 -0.80 65.05 -8.80
CA GLY A 212 -2.24 64.75 -8.76
C GLY A 212 -2.63 63.53 -7.90
N LEU A 213 -2.53 63.61 -6.57
CA LEU A 213 -3.24 62.74 -5.61
C LEU A 213 -4.69 63.28 -5.45
N PRO A 214 -5.75 62.50 -5.06
CA PRO A 214 -5.74 61.71 -3.82
C PRO A 214 -6.59 60.41 -3.72
N ASN A 215 -6.06 59.49 -2.91
CA ASN A 215 -6.64 58.86 -1.71
C ASN A 215 -7.92 58.00 -1.78
N ARG A 216 -7.79 56.71 -1.42
CA ARG A 216 -8.58 56.07 -0.34
C ARG A 216 -7.90 54.78 0.16
N THR A 217 -7.50 54.82 1.42
CA THR A 217 -6.96 53.74 2.28
C THR A 217 -7.97 52.65 2.64
N PRO A 218 -7.53 51.41 2.92
CA PRO A 218 -8.32 50.37 3.60
C PRO A 218 -8.05 50.37 5.13
N PRO A 219 -8.98 49.95 6.00
CA PRO A 219 -8.66 49.49 7.36
C PRO A 219 -8.54 47.94 7.35
N SER A 220 -7.39 47.36 7.69
CA SER A 220 -6.81 47.14 9.02
C SER A 220 -7.32 45.88 9.74
N SER A 221 -6.40 44.91 9.83
CA SER A 221 -6.06 44.04 10.99
C SER A 221 -7.11 43.12 11.63
N GLY A 222 -6.70 41.86 11.86
CA GLY A 222 -7.34 41.03 12.90
C GLY A 222 -6.89 39.57 12.97
N PHE A 223 -5.63 39.33 13.32
CA PHE A 223 -5.09 38.02 13.69
C PHE A 223 -5.35 37.77 15.19
N ARG A 224 -5.94 36.62 15.60
CA ARG A 224 -5.77 36.00 16.94
C ARG A 224 -6.56 34.68 17.11
N SER A 225 -5.84 33.63 17.50
CA SER A 225 -6.23 32.51 18.40
C SER A 225 -5.14 32.47 19.52
N PRO A 226 -5.15 31.61 20.57
CA PRO A 226 -6.07 30.53 20.99
C PRO A 226 -6.42 30.56 22.52
N GLY A 227 -7.17 29.57 23.04
CA GLY A 227 -7.32 29.37 24.50
C GLY A 227 -8.19 28.19 24.93
N THR A 228 -7.55 27.22 25.60
CA THR A 228 -7.98 25.92 26.16
C THR A 228 -8.62 25.98 27.57
N SER A 229 -9.57 25.09 27.88
CA SER A 229 -9.69 24.35 29.19
C SER A 229 -10.93 23.41 29.25
N GLY A 230 -10.74 22.13 29.62
CA GLY A 230 -11.81 21.16 30.02
C GLY A 230 -12.23 21.32 31.51
N PRO A 231 -12.75 20.30 32.26
CA PRO A 231 -12.93 18.87 31.93
C PRO A 231 -14.25 18.15 32.44
N SER A 232 -14.35 16.84 32.16
CA SER A 232 -14.91 15.71 32.96
C SER A 232 -16.41 15.31 33.02
N ARG A 233 -16.65 14.04 32.60
CA ARG A 233 -17.41 12.89 33.22
C ARG A 233 -18.91 13.11 33.58
N VAL A 234 -19.87 12.22 33.25
CA VAL A 234 -20.25 10.94 33.91
C VAL A 234 -21.42 10.27 33.13
N ILE A 235 -21.50 8.92 33.15
CA ILE A 235 -22.59 8.04 32.63
C ILE A 235 -23.60 7.71 33.77
N PRO A 236 -24.91 7.46 33.52
CA PRO A 236 -25.43 6.07 33.59
C PRO A 236 -26.51 5.77 32.52
N THR A 237 -26.51 4.62 31.83
CA THR A 237 -27.07 3.27 32.15
C THR A 237 -28.61 3.16 32.21
N SER A 238 -29.14 2.28 31.34
CA SER A 238 -30.34 1.41 31.43
C SER A 238 -31.74 2.03 31.61
N THR A 239 -32.67 1.70 30.68
CA THR A 239 -33.79 0.75 30.89
C THR A 239 -34.77 0.73 29.70
N ALA A 240 -34.87 -0.43 29.04
CA ALA A 240 -36.08 -1.18 28.60
C ALA A 240 -37.28 -0.52 27.84
N PRO A 241 -38.06 -1.34 27.11
CA PRO A 241 -38.73 -1.01 25.84
C PRO A 241 -40.25 -0.79 25.96
N ILE A 242 -40.92 -0.25 24.93
CA ILE A 242 -42.35 -0.51 24.67
C ILE A 242 -42.73 -0.24 23.20
N ALA A 243 -43.40 -1.25 22.64
CA ALA A 243 -44.44 -1.32 21.60
C ALA A 243 -44.50 -0.35 20.39
N ARG A 244 -44.60 -1.00 19.23
CA ARG A 244 -45.15 -0.56 17.95
C ARG A 244 -46.64 -0.14 18.11
N PRO A 245 -47.10 0.88 17.38
CA PRO A 245 -48.12 0.60 16.37
C PRO A 245 -47.82 1.22 15.01
N THR A 246 -48.40 0.57 14.01
CA THR A 246 -48.40 0.84 12.58
C THR A 246 -48.86 2.26 12.21
N SER A 247 -48.11 2.94 11.34
CA SER A 247 -48.75 3.81 10.34
C SER A 247 -47.94 3.90 9.05
N THR A 248 -48.67 3.72 7.97
CA THR A 248 -48.27 3.83 6.57
C THR A 248 -47.78 5.23 6.23
N ARG A 249 -46.54 5.36 5.76
CA ARG A 249 -46.14 6.49 4.90
C ARG A 249 -45.20 6.02 3.81
N LYS A 250 -45.64 6.17 2.57
CA LYS A 250 -44.85 5.95 1.35
C LYS A 250 -43.79 7.06 1.29
N ASP A 251 -42.54 6.71 1.53
CA ASP A 251 -41.40 7.57 1.21
C ASP A 251 -40.65 6.97 0.02
N VAL A 252 -40.77 7.64 -1.12
CA VAL A 252 -39.98 7.37 -2.33
C VAL A 252 -38.57 7.90 -2.09
N GLY A 253 -37.74 7.07 -1.44
CA GLY A 253 -36.32 7.36 -1.25
C GLY A 253 -35.54 7.14 -2.54
N ILE A 254 -35.11 8.24 -3.17
CA ILE A 254 -34.14 8.21 -4.27
C ILE A 254 -32.80 7.71 -3.70
N LYS A 255 -32.46 6.46 -4.02
CA LYS A 255 -31.16 5.87 -3.68
C LYS A 255 -30.12 6.46 -4.63
N LYS A 256 -29.21 7.29 -4.11
CA LYS A 256 -28.01 7.73 -4.83
C LYS A 256 -27.14 6.51 -5.11
N TRP A 257 -27.05 6.10 -6.36
CA TRP A 257 -26.09 5.09 -6.79
C TRP A 257 -24.77 5.77 -7.11
N HIS A 258 -23.71 5.36 -6.40
CA HIS A 258 -22.33 5.71 -6.72
C HIS A 258 -21.97 5.05 -8.06
N TYR A 259 -21.87 5.83 -9.13
CA TYR A 259 -21.35 5.36 -10.40
C TYR A 259 -19.82 5.42 -10.37
N SER A 260 -19.17 4.27 -10.53
CA SER A 260 -17.74 4.21 -10.78
C SER A 260 -17.50 4.29 -12.30
N ILE A 261 -16.95 5.41 -12.75
CA ILE A 261 -16.54 5.63 -14.14
C ILE A 261 -15.13 5.05 -14.31
N LYS A 262 -15.01 3.93 -15.02
CA LYS A 262 -13.70 3.45 -15.51
C LYS A 262 -13.26 4.30 -16.70
N VAL A 263 -12.31 5.20 -16.46
CA VAL A 263 -11.57 5.91 -17.53
C VAL A 263 -10.54 4.92 -18.10
N LYS A 264 -10.61 4.67 -19.42
CA LYS A 264 -9.55 3.96 -20.15
C LYS A 264 -8.47 4.97 -20.51
N TYR A 265 -7.25 4.79 -20.01
CA TYR A 265 -6.07 5.48 -20.54
C TYR A 265 -5.54 4.74 -21.77
N SER A 266 -5.17 5.50 -22.79
CA SER A 266 -4.55 5.01 -24.02
C SER A 266 -3.04 5.13 -23.91
N VAL A 267 -2.34 4.02 -24.07
CA VAL A 267 -0.88 3.89 -23.93
C VAL A 267 -0.18 4.51 -25.15
N LYS A 268 0.73 5.44 -24.92
CA LYS A 268 1.84 5.80 -25.81
C LYS A 268 3.01 6.29 -24.96
N GLU A 269 3.98 5.42 -24.70
CA GLU A 269 5.42 5.73 -24.60
C GLU A 269 6.18 4.44 -24.28
N GLU A 270 6.87 3.89 -25.28
CA GLU A 270 7.39 2.51 -25.30
C GLU A 270 8.93 2.43 -25.23
N LEU A 271 9.64 3.46 -24.77
CA LEU A 271 11.12 3.47 -24.84
C LEU A 271 11.86 3.68 -23.52
N SER A 272 11.18 3.89 -22.38
CA SER A 272 11.85 3.96 -21.07
C SER A 272 11.74 2.67 -20.24
N ALA A 273 10.96 1.68 -20.69
CA ALA A 273 10.63 0.48 -19.90
C ALA A 273 11.75 -0.58 -19.88
N GLN A 274 12.64 -0.61 -20.87
CA GLN A 274 13.66 -1.67 -20.96
C GLN A 274 14.73 -1.58 -19.86
N HIS A 275 15.07 -0.38 -19.39
CA HIS A 275 16.08 -0.23 -18.33
C HIS A 275 15.52 -0.58 -16.94
N TYR A 276 14.21 -0.39 -16.70
CA TYR A 276 13.52 -0.83 -15.48
C TYR A 276 13.28 -2.36 -15.45
N LEU A 277 13.04 -2.97 -16.61
CA LEU A 277 12.80 -4.42 -16.72
C LEU A 277 14.05 -5.26 -16.40
N SER A 278 15.26 -4.70 -16.52
CA SER A 278 16.48 -5.41 -16.11
C SER A 278 16.61 -5.51 -14.59
N SER A 279 16.24 -4.46 -13.84
CA SER A 279 16.22 -4.50 -12.36
C SER A 279 15.07 -5.33 -11.81
N LEU A 280 13.91 -5.37 -12.50
CA LEU A 280 12.76 -6.17 -12.06
C LEU A 280 12.96 -7.68 -12.25
N LYS A 281 13.75 -8.13 -13.25
CA LYS A 281 14.02 -9.56 -13.46
C LYS A 281 14.77 -10.22 -12.30
N THR A 282 15.58 -9.46 -11.55
CA THR A 282 16.25 -9.97 -10.34
C THR A 282 15.27 -10.10 -9.17
N VAL A 283 14.21 -9.28 -9.13
CA VAL A 283 13.14 -9.35 -8.11
C VAL A 283 12.10 -10.44 -8.46
N ASP A 284 11.85 -10.66 -9.76
CA ASP A 284 10.86 -11.62 -10.27
C ASP A 284 11.26 -13.09 -10.03
N TYR A 285 12.56 -13.39 -9.94
CA TYR A 285 13.03 -14.74 -9.59
C TYR A 285 12.71 -15.10 -8.13
N VAL A 286 12.70 -14.11 -7.22
CA VAL A 286 12.29 -14.29 -5.82
C VAL A 286 10.76 -14.29 -5.70
N CYS A 287 10.06 -13.47 -6.49
CA CYS A 287 8.59 -13.33 -6.41
C CYS A 287 7.79 -14.53 -6.96
N ARG A 288 8.35 -15.35 -7.86
CA ARG A 288 7.61 -16.51 -8.42
C ARG A 288 7.36 -17.65 -7.42
N HIS A 289 8.00 -17.65 -6.25
CA HIS A 289 7.91 -18.77 -5.30
C HIS A 289 7.48 -18.40 -3.88
N THR A 290 6.96 -17.19 -3.63
CA THR A 290 6.52 -16.80 -2.28
C THR A 290 5.18 -16.05 -2.30
N LYS A 291 4.11 -16.74 -1.86
CA LYS A 291 2.75 -16.19 -1.68
C LYS A 291 2.60 -15.26 -0.46
N VAL A 292 3.68 -14.74 0.13
CA VAL A 292 3.62 -14.09 1.45
C VAL A 292 3.86 -12.57 1.42
N PHE A 293 4.26 -11.97 0.30
CA PHE A 293 4.67 -10.56 0.30
C PHE A 293 3.54 -9.51 0.27
N THR A 294 2.27 -9.93 0.22
CA THR A 294 1.14 -8.99 0.05
C THR A 294 0.87 -8.10 1.27
N LEU A 295 1.46 -8.36 2.44
CA LEU A 295 1.34 -7.47 3.60
C LEU A 295 2.39 -6.34 3.66
N PHE A 296 3.54 -6.45 2.99
CA PHE A 296 4.67 -5.54 3.27
C PHE A 296 4.72 -4.27 2.41
N VAL A 297 4.00 -4.23 1.28
CA VAL A 297 4.06 -3.09 0.34
C VAL A 297 2.99 -2.02 0.65
N LEU A 298 1.94 -2.36 1.41
CA LEU A 298 0.84 -1.41 1.66
C LEU A 298 1.18 -0.30 2.66
N GLN A 299 2.16 -0.48 3.55
CA GLN A 299 2.52 0.55 4.53
C GLN A 299 3.40 1.67 3.94
N SER A 300 4.15 1.40 2.86
CA SER A 300 5.10 2.38 2.31
C SER A 300 4.47 3.40 1.33
N SER A 301 3.18 3.28 1.03
CA SER A 301 2.46 4.18 0.11
C SER A 301 1.57 5.21 0.82
N GLU A 302 1.50 5.23 2.16
CA GLU A 302 0.72 6.22 2.90
C GLU A 302 1.43 7.58 3.08
N ASP A 303 2.72 7.68 2.74
CA ASP A 303 3.51 8.92 2.87
C ASP A 303 3.58 9.80 1.61
N ILE A 304 2.64 9.65 0.67
CA ILE A 304 2.47 10.61 -0.43
C ILE A 304 1.06 11.20 -0.38
N LYS A 305 0.87 12.12 0.56
CA LYS A 305 -0.19 13.14 0.53
C LYS A 305 0.35 14.49 1.03
N CYS A 306 0.77 15.33 0.09
CA CYS A 306 0.38 16.73 -0.07
C CYS A 306 0.75 17.17 -1.49
#